data_AF-A0CVE7-F1
#
_entry.id   AF-A0CVE7-F1
#
_cell.length_a   1.000
_cell.length_b   1.000
_cell.length_c   1.000
_cell.angle_alpha   90.00
_cell.angle_beta   90.00
_cell.angle_gamma   90.00
#
_symmetry.space_group_name_H-M   'P 1'
#
loop_
_entity.id
_entity.type
_entity.pdbx_description
1 polymer ?
#
loop_
_entity_poly.entity_id
_entity_poly.type
_entity_poly.pdbx_seq_one_letter_code
_entity_poly.pdbx_strand_id
1 'polypeptide(L)'
;MNQQFQIDDIILAPGLSIKIRNTIQFKHGQDGFHLWEAGIVLTRYVYYNIMPSKQIFMDLGTGVGIAGILISKYTRVIMTDYNQDVLDNAWLNVKLNQSPCILMQLDWRNHNKISFQVDTIVGSDLVYSGAPLYDLYQTIVKLLKQNGIFYLIIPSSRMCTSEFIDIMNSEGLFEIKKELLEDEKYYQPCLLDREQSHTLYPGLKELKFYIEFITFNYIYIQNKRQMDVEQIELNMAPQISDQNQGNDQVQSSQHVLNAVMQDARQSYLLKKGRLQFLTLKRLTQAILIYRILYVLLCFIPFYKCPFECNNTLLNTLLLICIGLELLKIAETIYQLRKVSFYLNLFNLYDAQQVIPFTLNDFQTIFALRYALDQLHKKAFYFRITINIIWVIYYIIYVAFFFSFANYYTSDQNVIVSFMLIIISLDSVFFIFPYVFHCIGWFCVKCYDAIKKLTSKNNKLLRSLKKEKYVEGQQLTDENICIICWDSFKNDEYYTRLKCNKNHIFHTTCIQVWIKTNITCPVCRSQLV
;
A
#
# COMPACT_ATOMS: atom_id res chain seq x y z
N MET A 1 -31.18 19.68 -7.26
CA MET A 1 -31.35 18.86 -8.48
C MET A 1 -30.39 17.70 -8.39
N ASN A 2 -30.90 16.47 -8.29
CA ASN A 2 -30.10 15.26 -8.20
C ASN A 2 -29.35 15.06 -9.54
N GLN A 3 -28.07 14.68 -9.50
CA GLN A 3 -27.34 14.24 -10.70
C GLN A 3 -28.09 13.06 -11.32
N GLN A 4 -28.63 13.24 -12.51
CA GLN A 4 -29.32 12.18 -13.24
C GLN A 4 -28.30 11.44 -14.10
N PHE A 5 -27.94 10.23 -13.67
CA PHE A 5 -27.08 9.34 -14.42
C PHE A 5 -27.92 8.48 -15.38
N GLN A 6 -27.37 8.21 -16.55
CA GLN A 6 -27.91 7.24 -17.51
C GLN A 6 -26.87 6.16 -17.82
N ILE A 7 -27.31 5.07 -18.44
CA ILE A 7 -26.43 4.00 -18.93
C ILE A 7 -26.62 3.92 -20.44
N ASP A 8 -25.56 4.23 -21.16
CA ASP A 8 -25.52 4.18 -22.62
C ASP A 8 -24.77 2.92 -23.08
N ASP A 9 -25.23 2.28 -24.14
CA ASP A 9 -24.51 1.17 -24.80
C ASP A 9 -23.67 1.74 -25.95
N ILE A 10 -22.40 2.01 -25.68
CA ILE A 10 -21.49 2.75 -26.57
C ILE A 10 -20.89 1.79 -27.59
N ILE A 11 -21.25 1.96 -28.86
CA ILE A 11 -20.78 1.19 -30.01
C ILE A 11 -19.39 1.69 -30.42
N LEU A 12 -18.39 0.82 -30.29
CA LEU A 12 -17.00 1.13 -30.63
C LEU A 12 -16.64 0.62 -32.03
N ALA A 13 -17.10 -0.59 -32.36
CA ALA A 13 -16.87 -1.24 -33.64
C ALA A 13 -18.03 -2.21 -33.95
N PRO A 14 -18.16 -2.73 -35.18
CA PRO A 14 -19.18 -3.72 -35.50
C PRO A 14 -19.14 -4.91 -34.54
N GLY A 15 -20.24 -5.15 -33.83
CA GLY A 15 -20.34 -6.23 -32.83
C GLY A 15 -19.64 -5.97 -31.49
N LEU A 16 -19.06 -4.78 -31.28
CA LEU A 16 -18.38 -4.41 -30.05
C LEU A 16 -19.00 -3.15 -29.44
N SER A 17 -19.59 -3.31 -28.27
CA SER A 17 -20.08 -2.20 -27.46
C SER A 17 -19.64 -2.29 -25.99
N ILE A 18 -19.73 -1.17 -25.28
CA ILE A 18 -19.40 -1.03 -23.86
C ILE A 18 -20.51 -0.24 -23.19
N LYS A 19 -21.05 -0.78 -22.08
CA LYS A 19 -22.07 -0.09 -21.29
C LYS A 19 -21.44 0.93 -20.38
N ILE A 20 -21.77 2.20 -20.54
CA ILE A 20 -21.18 3.30 -19.76
C ILE A 20 -22.27 4.04 -19.01
N ARG A 21 -22.14 4.08 -17.68
CA ARG A 21 -22.86 5.00 -16.80
C ARG A 21 -22.18 6.36 -16.82
N ASN A 22 -22.90 7.38 -17.29
CA ASN A 22 -22.42 8.76 -17.41
C ASN A 22 -23.52 9.77 -17.02
N THR A 23 -23.18 11.06 -17.08
CA THR A 23 -24.13 12.18 -16.98
C THR A 23 -24.17 12.97 -18.28
N ILE A 24 -25.37 13.34 -18.76
CA ILE A 24 -25.51 14.27 -19.89
C ILE A 24 -25.34 15.73 -19.43
N GLN A 25 -25.90 16.07 -18.26
CA GLN A 25 -25.80 17.40 -17.67
C GLN A 25 -24.88 17.36 -16.46
N PHE A 26 -23.84 18.19 -16.47
CA PHE A 26 -22.84 18.26 -15.42
C PHE A 26 -22.50 19.72 -15.13
N LYS A 27 -22.21 20.02 -13.86
CA LYS A 27 -21.72 21.33 -13.45
C LYS A 27 -20.20 21.39 -13.60
N HIS A 28 -19.64 22.59 -13.58
CA HIS A 28 -18.19 22.78 -13.55
C HIS A 28 -17.54 21.95 -12.42
N GLY A 29 -16.51 21.16 -12.75
CA GLY A 29 -15.85 20.24 -11.82
C GLY A 29 -16.49 18.85 -11.74
N GLN A 30 -17.53 18.57 -12.52
CA GLN A 30 -18.15 17.25 -12.68
C GLN A 30 -17.91 16.66 -14.07
N ASP A 31 -16.98 17.24 -14.82
CA ASP A 31 -16.69 16.91 -16.21
C ASP A 31 -16.21 15.45 -16.38
N GLY A 32 -15.63 14.86 -15.33
CA GLY A 32 -15.20 13.45 -15.31
C GLY A 32 -16.34 12.42 -15.23
N PHE A 33 -17.58 12.84 -14.94
CA PHE A 33 -18.76 11.97 -14.98
C PHE A 33 -19.39 11.88 -16.38
N HIS A 34 -18.98 12.75 -17.30
CA HIS A 34 -19.44 12.76 -18.68
C HIS A 34 -18.52 11.94 -19.58
N LEU A 35 -19.10 11.26 -20.58
CA LEU A 35 -18.33 10.58 -21.61
C LEU A 35 -18.05 11.56 -22.74
N TRP A 36 -16.81 11.99 -22.90
CA TRP A 36 -16.39 12.87 -23.99
C TRP A 36 -16.06 12.10 -25.27
N GLU A 37 -16.27 12.72 -26.42
CA GLU A 37 -16.04 12.13 -27.74
C GLU A 37 -14.57 11.74 -27.95
N ALA A 38 -13.63 12.50 -27.38
CA ALA A 38 -12.21 12.16 -27.39
C ALA A 38 -11.94 10.78 -26.73
N GLY A 39 -12.69 10.42 -25.70
CA GLY A 39 -12.60 9.11 -25.05
C GLY A 39 -13.12 7.98 -25.95
N ILE A 40 -14.20 8.22 -26.70
CA ILE A 40 -14.73 7.28 -27.70
C ILE A 40 -13.70 7.08 -28.82
N VAL A 41 -13.15 8.18 -29.36
CA VAL A 41 -12.15 8.16 -30.43
C VAL A 41 -10.87 7.46 -30.00
N LEU A 42 -10.35 7.73 -28.80
CA LEU A 42 -9.21 7.01 -28.22
C LEU A 42 -9.49 5.51 -28.14
N THR A 43 -10.66 5.13 -27.63
CA THR A 43 -11.03 3.73 -27.47
C THR A 43 -11.10 3.02 -28.83
N ARG A 44 -11.64 3.68 -29.86
CA ARG A 44 -11.63 3.17 -31.24
C ARG A 44 -10.22 3.07 -31.81
N TYR A 45 -9.38 4.07 -31.55
CA TYR A 45 -7.98 4.05 -31.99
C TYR A 45 -7.22 2.86 -31.39
N VAL A 46 -7.35 2.63 -30.08
CA VAL A 46 -6.75 1.50 -29.39
C VAL A 46 -7.21 0.18 -30.00
N TYR A 47 -8.53 0.04 -30.23
CA TYR A 47 -9.11 -1.15 -30.85
C TYR A 47 -8.52 -1.43 -32.24
N TYR A 48 -8.47 -0.44 -33.12
CA TYR A 48 -8.05 -0.68 -34.51
C TYR A 48 -6.54 -0.79 -34.70
N ASN A 49 -5.72 -0.19 -33.84
CA ASN A 49 -4.29 0.00 -34.14
C ASN A 49 -3.32 -0.57 -33.10
N ILE A 50 -3.73 -0.73 -31.83
CA ILE A 50 -2.78 -1.02 -30.74
C ILE A 50 -2.86 -2.47 -30.27
N MET A 51 -4.06 -3.10 -30.31
CA MET A 51 -4.36 -4.50 -29.92
C MET A 51 -3.31 -5.13 -28.98
N PRO A 52 -3.33 -4.76 -27.69
CA PRO A 52 -2.19 -4.93 -26.81
C PRO A 52 -2.06 -6.36 -26.28
N SER A 53 -0.85 -6.93 -26.36
CA SER A 53 -0.51 -8.19 -25.67
C SER A 53 0.69 -7.98 -24.75
N LYS A 54 0.62 -8.52 -23.52
CA LYS A 54 1.70 -8.57 -22.50
C LYS A 54 2.17 -7.23 -21.90
N GLN A 55 1.82 -6.09 -22.48
CA GLN A 55 2.15 -4.75 -21.96
C GLN A 55 1.25 -4.34 -20.79
N ILE A 56 1.78 -3.57 -19.84
CA ILE A 56 1.01 -2.92 -18.78
C ILE A 56 0.59 -1.54 -19.27
N PHE A 57 -0.73 -1.34 -19.39
CA PHE A 57 -1.33 -0.07 -19.78
C PHE A 57 -1.73 0.78 -18.57
N MET A 58 -1.72 2.09 -18.77
CA MET A 58 -2.35 3.05 -17.87
C MET A 58 -3.32 3.93 -18.64
N ASP A 59 -4.55 4.03 -18.17
CA ASP A 59 -5.54 5.02 -18.61
C ASP A 59 -5.47 6.22 -17.64
N LEU A 60 -4.80 7.28 -18.08
CA LEU A 60 -4.52 8.48 -17.28
C LEU A 60 -5.66 9.49 -17.46
N GLY A 61 -6.28 9.93 -16.36
CA GLY A 61 -7.48 10.78 -16.44
C GLY A 61 -8.68 10.03 -17.04
N THR A 62 -8.95 8.84 -16.50
CA THR A 62 -9.85 7.84 -17.09
C THR A 62 -11.31 8.30 -17.19
N GLY A 63 -11.74 9.27 -16.36
CA GLY A 63 -13.12 9.74 -16.32
C GLY A 63 -14.11 8.59 -16.08
N VAL A 64 -15.02 8.36 -17.04
CA VAL A 64 -15.98 7.25 -16.99
C VAL A 64 -15.36 5.87 -17.28
N GLY A 65 -14.13 5.80 -17.77
CA GLY A 65 -13.35 4.58 -17.88
C GLY A 65 -13.45 3.80 -19.20
N ILE A 66 -13.98 4.40 -20.26
CA ILE A 66 -14.30 3.67 -21.50
C ILE A 66 -13.06 3.00 -22.15
N ALA A 67 -11.92 3.69 -22.20
CA ALA A 67 -10.70 3.18 -22.82
C ALA A 67 -10.10 2.05 -21.98
N GLY A 68 -9.94 2.25 -20.67
CA GLY A 68 -9.48 1.21 -19.76
C GLY A 68 -10.37 -0.04 -19.76
N ILE A 69 -11.70 0.11 -19.84
CA ILE A 69 -12.63 -1.03 -19.95
C ILE A 69 -12.37 -1.83 -21.23
N LEU A 70 -12.16 -1.18 -22.37
CA LEU A 70 -11.77 -1.89 -23.60
C LEU A 70 -10.43 -2.62 -23.42
N ILE A 71 -9.39 -1.90 -22.95
CA ILE A 71 -8.03 -2.43 -22.82
C ILE A 71 -7.98 -3.64 -21.90
N SER A 72 -8.76 -3.61 -20.80
CA SER A 72 -8.84 -4.72 -19.83
C SER A 72 -9.29 -6.05 -20.43
N LYS A 73 -9.95 -6.03 -21.60
CA LYS A 73 -10.36 -7.23 -22.33
C LYS A 73 -9.17 -7.93 -23.01
N TYR A 74 -8.05 -7.23 -23.20
CA TYR A 74 -6.88 -7.70 -23.94
C TYR A 74 -5.62 -7.79 -23.08
N THR A 75 -5.43 -6.84 -22.16
CA THR A 75 -4.24 -6.80 -21.30
C THR A 75 -4.51 -6.15 -19.94
N ARG A 76 -3.48 -6.09 -19.09
CA ARG A 76 -3.52 -5.42 -17.79
C ARG A 76 -3.58 -3.90 -17.97
N VAL A 77 -4.51 -3.27 -17.27
CA VAL A 77 -4.68 -1.82 -17.26
C VAL A 77 -4.87 -1.27 -15.86
N ILE A 78 -4.24 -0.12 -15.60
CA ILE A 78 -4.44 0.70 -14.41
C ILE A 78 -5.20 1.96 -14.83
N MET A 79 -6.37 2.20 -14.28
CA MET A 79 -7.22 3.35 -14.58
C MET A 79 -7.10 4.36 -13.44
N THR A 80 -6.84 5.63 -13.79
CA THR A 80 -6.53 6.64 -12.79
C THR A 80 -7.27 7.94 -13.02
N ASP A 81 -7.66 8.60 -11.93
CA ASP A 81 -8.22 9.94 -11.91
C ASP A 81 -7.84 10.60 -10.57
N TYR A 82 -7.85 11.92 -10.51
CA TYR A 82 -7.57 12.64 -9.26
C TYR A 82 -8.80 12.65 -8.34
N ASN A 83 -10.01 12.57 -8.92
CA ASN A 83 -11.27 12.64 -8.18
C ASN A 83 -11.77 11.24 -7.80
N GLN A 84 -11.91 10.98 -6.50
CA GLN A 84 -12.37 9.68 -5.99
C GLN A 84 -13.82 9.38 -6.39
N ASP A 85 -14.70 10.38 -6.46
CA ASP A 85 -16.10 10.16 -6.84
C ASP A 85 -16.22 9.75 -8.32
N VAL A 86 -15.34 10.29 -9.17
CA VAL A 86 -15.23 9.88 -10.59
C VAL A 86 -14.74 8.44 -10.69
N LEU A 87 -13.73 8.06 -9.90
CA LEU A 87 -13.26 6.66 -9.82
C LEU A 87 -14.33 5.70 -9.30
N ASP A 88 -15.15 6.13 -8.35
CA ASP A 88 -16.26 5.31 -7.86
C ASP A 88 -17.31 5.08 -8.95
N ASN A 89 -17.57 6.07 -9.82
CA ASN A 89 -18.41 5.88 -11.01
C ASN A 89 -17.73 4.97 -12.04
N ALA A 90 -16.44 5.15 -12.32
CA ALA A 90 -15.68 4.27 -13.20
C ALA A 90 -15.71 2.81 -12.72
N TRP A 91 -15.64 2.58 -11.40
CA TRP A 91 -15.78 1.25 -10.80
C TRP A 91 -17.13 0.59 -11.09
N LEU A 92 -18.22 1.38 -11.09
CA LEU A 92 -19.53 0.88 -11.51
C LEU A 92 -19.52 0.48 -12.98
N ASN A 93 -18.89 1.26 -13.86
CA ASN A 93 -18.73 0.92 -15.29
C ASN A 93 -17.90 -0.34 -15.51
N VAL A 94 -16.83 -0.49 -14.74
CA VAL A 94 -16.01 -1.70 -14.72
C VAL A 94 -16.83 -2.93 -14.34
N LYS A 95 -17.70 -2.83 -13.32
CA LYS A 95 -18.63 -3.91 -12.96
C LYS A 95 -19.67 -4.19 -14.04
N LEU A 96 -20.22 -3.15 -14.66
CA LEU A 96 -21.21 -3.29 -15.75
C LEU A 96 -20.66 -4.10 -16.93
N ASN A 97 -19.35 -3.99 -17.19
CA ASN A 97 -18.68 -4.65 -18.32
C ASN A 97 -17.85 -5.87 -17.92
N GLN A 98 -17.83 -6.25 -16.64
CA GLN A 98 -17.06 -7.38 -16.10
C GLN A 98 -15.56 -7.30 -16.46
N SER A 99 -15.01 -6.09 -16.40
CA SER A 99 -13.65 -5.77 -16.86
C SER A 99 -12.63 -5.88 -15.72
N PRO A 100 -11.62 -6.75 -15.80
CA PRO A 100 -10.60 -6.84 -14.75
C PRO A 100 -9.56 -5.70 -14.89
N CYS A 101 -9.58 -4.74 -13.98
CA CYS A 101 -8.60 -3.64 -13.95
C CYS A 101 -8.23 -3.22 -12.52
N ILE A 102 -7.21 -2.39 -12.41
CA ILE A 102 -6.86 -1.70 -11.15
C ILE A 102 -7.33 -0.25 -11.27
N LEU A 103 -8.12 0.22 -10.32
CA LEU A 103 -8.42 1.66 -10.19
C LEU A 103 -7.57 2.26 -9.08
N MET A 104 -7.02 3.44 -9.33
CA MET A 104 -6.14 4.11 -8.38
C MET A 104 -6.26 5.63 -8.49
N GLN A 105 -6.39 6.30 -7.35
CA GLN A 105 -6.34 7.75 -7.31
C GLN A 105 -4.94 8.25 -7.65
N LEU A 106 -4.85 9.18 -8.61
CA LEU A 106 -3.60 9.81 -9.02
C LEU A 106 -3.86 11.27 -9.36
N ASP A 107 -3.34 12.16 -8.51
CA ASP A 107 -3.26 13.59 -8.78
C ASP A 107 -1.89 13.92 -9.37
N TRP A 108 -1.85 14.49 -10.57
CA TRP A 108 -0.61 14.82 -11.28
C TRP A 108 0.30 15.74 -10.46
N ARG A 109 -0.26 16.63 -9.64
CA ARG A 109 0.49 17.53 -8.73
C ARG A 109 1.24 16.77 -7.63
N ASN A 110 0.92 15.50 -7.44
CA ASN A 110 1.56 14.60 -6.49
C ASN A 110 2.54 13.61 -7.18
N HIS A 111 3.03 13.93 -8.37
CA HIS A 111 3.97 13.10 -9.15
C HIS A 111 5.19 12.63 -8.35
N ASN A 112 5.60 13.34 -7.29
CA ASN A 112 6.67 12.94 -6.37
C ASN A 112 6.45 11.64 -5.60
N LYS A 113 5.21 11.15 -5.52
CA LYS A 113 4.87 9.91 -4.81
C LYS A 113 4.84 8.68 -5.74
N ILE A 114 4.99 8.86 -7.05
CA ILE A 114 4.98 7.78 -8.04
C ILE A 114 6.26 6.95 -7.89
N SER A 115 6.09 5.62 -7.77
CA SER A 115 7.19 4.65 -7.52
C SER A 115 7.11 3.39 -8.40
N PHE A 116 6.28 3.43 -9.44
CA PHE A 116 6.09 2.34 -10.39
C PHE A 116 6.09 2.90 -11.82
N GLN A 117 6.24 2.01 -12.81
CA GLN A 117 6.25 2.37 -14.23
C GLN A 117 5.38 1.41 -15.06
N VAL A 118 4.93 1.88 -16.22
CA VAL A 118 4.08 1.19 -17.19
C VAL A 118 4.70 1.25 -18.59
N ASP A 119 4.29 0.32 -19.46
CA ASP A 119 4.80 0.23 -20.83
C ASP A 119 4.10 1.23 -21.76
N THR A 120 2.81 1.44 -21.53
CA THR A 120 1.98 2.31 -22.36
C THR A 120 1.04 3.14 -21.51
N ILE A 121 0.96 4.43 -21.79
CA ILE A 121 -0.06 5.32 -21.25
C ILE A 121 -1.03 5.65 -22.40
N VAL A 122 -2.32 5.70 -22.09
CA VAL A 122 -3.35 6.27 -22.94
C VAL A 122 -4.04 7.39 -22.18
N GLY A 123 -4.46 8.42 -22.91
CA GLY A 123 -5.22 9.53 -22.34
C GLY A 123 -6.01 10.23 -23.42
N SER A 124 -7.19 10.74 -23.06
CA SER A 124 -8.03 11.53 -23.97
C SER A 124 -8.31 12.87 -23.32
N ASP A 125 -8.05 13.95 -24.04
CA ASP A 125 -8.44 15.31 -23.67
C ASP A 125 -7.89 15.80 -22.31
N LEU A 126 -6.67 15.37 -21.98
CA LEU A 126 -5.98 15.76 -20.73
C LEU A 126 -5.41 17.18 -20.77
N VAL A 127 -5.35 17.79 -21.96
CA VAL A 127 -4.76 19.10 -22.23
C VAL A 127 -5.88 20.10 -22.49
N TYR A 128 -6.29 20.80 -21.44
CA TYR A 128 -7.37 21.78 -21.46
C TYR A 128 -7.01 23.01 -20.61
N SER A 129 -7.81 24.08 -20.74
CA SER A 129 -7.57 25.32 -20.00
C SER A 129 -7.67 25.09 -18.48
N GLY A 130 -6.58 25.37 -17.76
CA GLY A 130 -6.48 25.16 -16.31
C GLY A 130 -5.89 23.80 -15.90
N ALA A 131 -5.57 22.91 -16.84
CA ALA A 131 -4.83 21.69 -16.56
C ALA A 131 -3.40 22.01 -16.08
N PRO A 132 -2.86 21.32 -15.05
CA PRO A 132 -1.49 21.55 -14.58
C PRO A 132 -0.48 20.86 -15.51
N LEU A 133 -0.20 21.49 -16.66
CA LEU A 133 0.55 20.90 -17.78
C LEU A 133 1.96 20.42 -17.39
N TYR A 134 2.67 21.18 -16.55
CA TYR A 134 4.01 20.77 -16.09
C TYR A 134 3.97 19.57 -15.13
N ASP A 135 2.98 19.50 -14.24
CA ASP A 135 2.79 18.35 -13.36
C ASP A 135 2.37 17.09 -14.15
N LEU A 136 1.58 17.26 -15.21
CA LEU A 136 1.23 16.20 -16.15
C LEU A 136 2.50 15.68 -16.86
N TYR A 137 3.36 16.56 -17.36
CA TYR A 137 4.67 16.21 -17.92
C TYR A 137 5.50 15.37 -16.93
N GLN A 138 5.69 15.87 -15.71
CA GLN A 138 6.47 15.16 -14.67
C GLN A 138 5.86 13.81 -14.29
N THR A 139 4.53 13.70 -14.33
CA THR A 139 3.81 12.46 -14.12
C THR A 139 4.13 11.45 -15.22
N ILE A 140 4.09 11.85 -16.50
CA ILE A 140 4.40 11.00 -17.65
C ILE A 140 5.86 10.51 -17.59
N VAL A 141 6.81 11.40 -17.30
CA VAL A 141 8.24 11.07 -17.13
C VAL A 141 8.45 9.99 -16.07
N LYS A 142 7.71 10.04 -14.97
CA LYS A 142 7.84 9.05 -13.88
C LYS A 142 7.12 7.74 -14.17
N LEU A 143 6.04 7.77 -14.94
CA LEU A 143 5.22 6.60 -15.23
C LEU A 143 5.75 5.78 -16.39
N LEU A 144 6.33 6.38 -17.43
CA LEU A 144 6.80 5.62 -18.58
C LEU A 144 8.12 4.89 -18.28
N LYS A 145 8.20 3.64 -18.71
CA LYS A 145 9.49 2.93 -18.86
C LYS A 145 10.27 3.48 -20.06
N GLN A 146 11.56 3.17 -20.12
CA GLN A 146 12.37 3.39 -21.31
C GLN A 146 11.71 2.79 -22.55
N ASN A 147 11.63 3.56 -23.64
CA ASN A 147 10.94 3.21 -24.88
C ASN A 147 9.42 3.00 -24.73
N GLY A 148 8.84 3.38 -23.57
CA GLY A 148 7.40 3.40 -23.36
C GLY A 148 6.74 4.50 -24.19
N ILE A 149 5.47 4.28 -24.52
CA ILE A 149 4.71 5.17 -25.40
C ILE A 149 3.51 5.75 -24.66
N PHE A 150 3.28 7.05 -24.81
CA PHE A 150 2.05 7.71 -24.41
C PHE A 150 1.25 8.09 -25.66
N TYR A 151 0.05 7.53 -25.78
CA TYR A 151 -0.92 7.86 -26.82
C TYR A 151 -1.94 8.86 -26.25
N LEU A 152 -1.99 10.05 -26.83
CA LEU A 152 -2.87 11.12 -26.39
C LEU A 152 -3.79 11.55 -27.53
N ILE A 153 -5.12 11.41 -27.34
CA ILE A 153 -6.11 11.99 -28.25
C ILE A 153 -6.44 13.41 -27.83
N ILE A 154 -6.37 14.35 -28.78
CA ILE A 154 -6.66 15.77 -28.58
C ILE A 154 -7.66 16.24 -29.66
N PRO A 155 -8.81 16.83 -29.27
CA PRO A 155 -9.72 17.45 -30.23
C PRO A 155 -9.16 18.76 -30.78
N SER A 156 -9.52 19.10 -32.02
CA SER A 156 -9.03 20.28 -32.75
C SER A 156 -9.36 21.62 -32.11
N SER A 157 -10.29 21.65 -31.15
CA SER A 157 -10.70 22.85 -30.41
C SER A 157 -9.75 23.22 -29.26
N ARG A 158 -8.75 22.39 -28.92
CA ARG A 158 -7.85 22.64 -27.78
C ARG A 158 -6.68 23.56 -28.14
N MET A 159 -6.78 24.81 -27.69
CA MET A 159 -5.78 25.85 -27.94
C MET A 159 -4.47 25.68 -27.15
N CYS A 160 -4.51 25.08 -25.95
CA CYS A 160 -3.32 24.90 -25.08
C CYS A 160 -2.42 23.72 -25.47
N THR A 161 -2.69 23.09 -26.62
CA THR A 161 -1.90 21.96 -27.12
C THR A 161 -0.46 22.35 -27.38
N SER A 162 -0.21 23.53 -27.98
CA SER A 162 1.16 23.99 -28.27
C SER A 162 2.00 24.15 -27.00
N GLU A 163 1.43 24.72 -25.94
CA GLU A 163 2.12 24.90 -24.65
C GLU A 163 2.55 23.56 -24.05
N PHE A 164 1.67 22.55 -24.08
CA PHE A 164 2.03 21.22 -23.59
C PHE A 164 3.14 20.57 -24.43
N ILE A 165 3.08 20.71 -25.76
CA ILE A 165 4.13 20.19 -26.65
C ILE A 165 5.47 20.91 -26.43
N ASP A 166 5.45 22.22 -26.18
CA ASP A 166 6.66 22.99 -25.86
C ASP A 166 7.30 22.50 -24.54
N ILE A 167 6.49 22.21 -23.52
CA ILE A 167 6.96 21.59 -22.26
C ILE A 167 7.59 20.22 -22.54
N MET A 168 6.92 19.36 -23.31
CA MET A 168 7.41 18.02 -23.63
C MET A 168 8.75 18.05 -24.41
N ASN A 169 8.94 19.06 -25.27
CA ASN A 169 10.17 19.23 -26.05
C ASN A 169 11.33 19.87 -25.27
N SER A 170 11.05 20.56 -24.15
CA SER A 170 12.03 21.37 -23.43
C SER A 170 13.28 20.61 -22.96
N GLU A 171 13.13 19.35 -22.54
CA GLU A 171 14.22 18.51 -22.01
C GLU A 171 14.74 17.46 -23.02
N GLY A 172 14.14 17.35 -24.22
CA GLY A 172 14.56 16.41 -25.26
C GLY A 172 14.43 14.93 -24.87
N LEU A 173 13.55 14.59 -23.93
CA LEU A 173 13.34 13.22 -23.44
C LEU A 173 12.37 12.40 -24.31
N PHE A 174 11.64 13.05 -25.21
CA PHE A 174 10.54 12.45 -25.94
C PHE A 174 10.69 12.66 -27.44
N GLU A 175 10.37 11.62 -28.21
CA GLU A 175 10.05 11.74 -29.63
C GLU A 175 8.53 11.87 -29.77
N ILE A 176 8.07 12.96 -30.39
CA ILE A 176 6.65 13.26 -30.55
C ILE A 176 6.27 13.20 -32.02
N LYS A 177 5.26 12.39 -32.36
CA LYS A 177 4.63 12.37 -33.68
C LYS A 177 3.16 12.72 -33.55
N LYS A 178 2.67 13.52 -34.50
CA LYS A 178 1.29 13.93 -34.57
C LYS A 178 0.63 13.40 -35.83
N GLU A 179 -0.57 12.87 -35.71
CA GLU A 179 -1.37 12.41 -36.84
C GLU A 179 -2.81 12.89 -36.71
N LEU A 180 -3.41 13.34 -37.82
CA LEU A 180 -4.84 13.61 -37.92
C LEU A 180 -5.57 12.29 -38.18
N LEU A 181 -6.57 11.96 -37.37
CA LEU A 181 -7.39 10.78 -37.61
C LEU A 181 -8.43 11.13 -38.69
N GLU A 182 -8.20 10.71 -39.94
CA GLU A 182 -9.10 11.02 -41.07
C GLU A 182 -10.14 9.93 -41.34
N ASP A 183 -9.88 8.70 -40.89
CA ASP A 183 -10.72 7.53 -41.18
C ASP A 183 -12.09 7.63 -40.48
N GLU A 184 -13.18 7.50 -41.25
CA GLU A 184 -14.56 7.58 -40.77
C GLU A 184 -14.88 6.60 -39.64
N LYS A 185 -14.14 5.48 -39.51
CA LYS A 185 -14.36 4.50 -38.44
C LYS A 185 -14.26 5.10 -37.05
N TYR A 186 -13.49 6.18 -36.88
CA TYR A 186 -13.35 6.88 -35.59
C TYR A 186 -14.54 7.78 -35.27
N TYR A 187 -15.31 8.21 -36.28
CA TYR A 187 -16.35 9.24 -36.21
C TYR A 187 -17.78 8.67 -36.30
N GLN A 188 -17.92 7.35 -36.50
CA GLN A 188 -19.24 6.71 -36.59
C GLN A 188 -20.12 7.02 -35.36
N PRO A 189 -21.46 7.11 -35.53
CA PRO A 189 -22.39 7.18 -34.40
C PRO A 189 -22.10 6.10 -33.36
N CYS A 190 -22.12 6.46 -32.08
CA CYS A 190 -21.76 5.58 -30.98
C CYS A 190 -22.97 5.02 -30.23
N LEU A 191 -24.20 5.41 -30.59
CA LEU A 191 -25.44 4.82 -30.10
C LEU A 191 -26.19 4.12 -31.24
N LEU A 192 -27.08 3.19 -30.89
CA LEU A 192 -27.96 2.51 -31.85
C LEU A 192 -28.88 3.52 -32.57
N ASP A 193 -29.43 4.46 -31.82
CA ASP A 193 -30.14 5.61 -32.37
C ASP A 193 -29.12 6.65 -32.84
N ARG A 194 -29.03 6.82 -34.17
CA ARG A 194 -28.08 7.74 -34.79
C ARG A 194 -28.39 9.20 -34.50
N GLU A 195 -29.67 9.59 -34.48
CA GLU A 195 -30.04 10.98 -34.20
C GLU A 195 -29.75 11.33 -32.75
N GLN A 196 -30.05 10.42 -31.82
CA GLN A 196 -29.66 10.56 -30.42
C GLN A 196 -28.13 10.63 -30.27
N SER A 197 -27.38 9.78 -30.99
CA SER A 197 -25.92 9.82 -30.97
C SER A 197 -25.37 11.18 -31.39
N HIS A 198 -25.90 11.77 -32.45
CA HIS A 198 -25.47 13.08 -32.93
C HIS A 198 -25.86 14.21 -31.99
N THR A 199 -26.97 14.05 -31.25
CA THR A 199 -27.42 15.05 -30.28
C THR A 199 -26.58 15.03 -29.00
N LEU A 200 -26.24 13.84 -28.51
CA LEU A 200 -25.49 13.68 -27.25
C LEU A 200 -23.97 13.77 -27.43
N TYR A 201 -23.46 13.40 -28.61
CA TYR A 201 -22.03 13.38 -28.93
C TYR A 201 -21.75 14.12 -30.26
N PRO A 202 -22.10 15.42 -30.36
CA PRO A 202 -21.95 16.20 -31.59
C PRO A 202 -20.50 16.31 -32.04
N GLY A 203 -19.53 16.22 -31.11
CA GLY A 203 -18.11 16.28 -31.42
C GLY A 203 -17.62 15.18 -32.36
N LEU A 204 -18.31 14.03 -32.44
CA LEU A 204 -18.01 12.99 -33.43
C LEU A 204 -18.29 13.43 -34.88
N LYS A 205 -19.04 14.52 -35.08
CA LYS A 205 -19.31 15.09 -36.41
C LYS A 205 -18.61 16.45 -36.60
N GLU A 206 -18.52 17.23 -35.53
CA GLU A 206 -18.11 18.64 -35.59
C GLU A 206 -16.62 18.85 -35.37
N LEU A 207 -15.94 17.93 -34.66
CA LEU A 207 -14.53 18.08 -34.30
C LEU A 207 -13.66 17.16 -35.14
N LYS A 208 -12.41 17.58 -35.33
CA LYS A 208 -11.33 16.71 -35.80
C LYS A 208 -10.52 16.25 -34.60
N PHE A 209 -10.01 15.02 -34.62
CA PHE A 209 -9.17 14.49 -33.55
C PHE A 209 -7.76 14.20 -34.04
N TYR A 210 -6.78 14.63 -33.26
CA TYR A 210 -5.38 14.32 -33.47
C TYR A 210 -4.94 13.28 -32.45
N ILE A 211 -4.05 12.40 -32.87
CA ILE A 211 -3.29 11.54 -31.96
C ILE A 211 -1.84 12.00 -31.88
N GLU A 212 -1.36 12.16 -30.66
CA GLU A 212 0.05 12.40 -30.35
C GLU A 212 0.66 11.08 -29.85
N PHE A 213 1.73 10.64 -30.51
CA PHE A 213 2.56 9.51 -30.13
C PHE A 213 3.82 10.03 -29.45
N ILE A 214 3.88 9.88 -28.14
CA ILE A 214 4.96 10.41 -27.31
C ILE A 214 5.81 9.23 -26.84
N THR A 215 6.98 9.02 -27.43
CA THR A 215 7.88 7.91 -27.11
C THR A 215 9.00 8.39 -26.18
N PHE A 216 9.17 7.74 -25.04
CA PHE A 216 10.20 8.10 -24.06
C PHE A 216 11.56 7.53 -24.41
N ASN A 217 12.58 8.39 -24.58
CA ASN A 217 13.93 7.99 -24.95
C ASN A 217 15.02 8.71 -24.13
N TYR A 218 15.61 8.01 -23.14
CA TYR A 218 16.67 8.55 -22.27
C TYR A 218 18.05 8.75 -22.94
N ILE A 219 18.29 8.20 -24.13
CA ILE A 219 19.65 8.16 -24.75
C ILE A 219 20.17 9.58 -25.09
N TYR A 220 19.29 10.57 -25.24
CA TYR A 220 19.67 11.95 -25.60
C TYR A 220 20.53 12.67 -24.54
N ILE A 221 20.49 12.24 -23.27
CA ILE A 221 21.23 12.89 -22.16
C ILE A 221 22.74 12.59 -22.19
N GLN A 222 23.14 11.39 -22.64
CA GLN A 222 24.56 11.00 -22.66
C GLN A 222 25.34 11.85 -23.68
N ASN A 223 24.77 12.07 -24.87
CA ASN A 223 25.44 12.83 -25.93
C ASN A 223 25.42 14.34 -25.67
N LYS A 224 24.36 14.90 -25.07
CA LYS A 224 24.27 16.34 -24.78
C LYS A 224 25.20 16.75 -23.62
N ARG A 225 25.34 15.91 -22.59
CA ARG A 225 26.32 16.14 -21.51
C ARG A 225 27.77 16.02 -22.00
N GLN A 226 28.04 15.18 -22.98
CA GLN A 226 29.38 15.11 -23.60
C GLN A 226 29.72 16.39 -24.36
N MET A 227 28.76 16.95 -25.11
CA MET A 227 28.94 18.23 -25.82
C MET A 227 29.10 19.45 -24.88
N ASP A 228 28.35 19.51 -23.78
CA ASP A 228 28.46 20.61 -22.81
C ASP A 228 29.75 20.52 -21.97
N VAL A 229 30.30 19.31 -21.76
CA VAL A 229 31.58 19.09 -21.06
C VAL A 229 32.77 19.43 -21.97
N GLU A 230 32.74 19.06 -23.26
CA GLU A 230 33.80 19.41 -24.23
C GLU A 230 33.97 20.93 -24.41
N GLN A 231 32.89 21.71 -24.35
CA GLN A 231 32.93 23.17 -24.43
C GLN A 231 33.50 23.85 -23.18
N ILE A 232 33.41 23.19 -22.03
CA ILE A 232 33.95 23.67 -20.74
C ILE A 232 35.42 23.27 -20.61
N GLU A 233 35.81 22.09 -21.09
CA GLU A 233 37.20 21.59 -21.07
C GLU A 233 38.14 22.35 -22.03
N LEU A 234 37.64 22.85 -23.18
CA LEU A 234 38.42 23.68 -24.11
C LEU A 234 38.87 25.04 -23.54
N ASN A 235 38.21 25.54 -22.48
CA ASN A 235 38.47 26.87 -21.92
C ASN A 235 39.32 26.86 -20.64
N MET A 236 39.65 25.68 -20.10
CA MET A 236 40.33 25.55 -18.82
C MET A 236 41.26 24.33 -18.76
N ALA A 237 42.46 24.43 -19.33
CA ALA A 237 43.73 24.13 -18.64
C ALA A 237 44.91 23.81 -19.60
N PRO A 238 46.17 24.01 -19.13
CA PRO A 238 47.40 23.90 -19.90
C PRO A 238 48.01 22.48 -19.90
N GLN A 239 48.98 22.34 -20.81
CA GLN A 239 49.87 21.20 -21.07
C GLN A 239 50.50 20.57 -19.81
N ILE A 240 50.25 19.27 -19.57
CA ILE A 240 51.23 18.31 -19.05
C ILE A 240 51.00 16.94 -19.72
N SER A 241 52.09 16.38 -20.21
CA SER A 241 52.26 15.11 -20.90
C SER A 241 52.36 13.89 -19.98
N ASP A 242 51.98 12.76 -20.58
CA ASP A 242 52.60 11.44 -20.49
C ASP A 242 52.17 10.39 -19.45
N GLN A 243 51.71 9.29 -20.05
CA GLN A 243 51.90 7.86 -19.74
C GLN A 243 50.83 7.09 -18.92
N ASN A 244 49.93 6.50 -19.71
CA ASN A 244 49.70 5.05 -19.87
C ASN A 244 49.20 4.15 -18.72
N GLN A 245 48.12 3.44 -19.10
CA GLN A 245 47.70 2.07 -18.77
C GLN A 245 46.65 1.84 -17.67
N GLY A 246 45.55 1.18 -18.08
CA GLY A 246 44.76 0.29 -17.22
C GLY A 246 43.24 0.42 -17.36
N ASN A 247 42.67 -0.18 -18.41
CA ASN A 247 41.29 -0.67 -18.39
C ASN A 247 41.09 -1.56 -17.16
N ASP A 248 40.05 -1.30 -16.35
CA ASP A 248 39.22 -2.31 -15.61
C ASP A 248 38.39 -1.78 -14.41
N GLN A 249 38.29 -0.46 -14.14
CA GLN A 249 37.62 0.00 -12.90
C GLN A 249 36.20 0.58 -13.00
N VAL A 250 35.63 0.80 -14.19
CA VAL A 250 34.35 1.56 -14.32
C VAL A 250 33.09 0.75 -13.95
N GLN A 251 33.13 -0.59 -13.97
CA GLN A 251 31.99 -1.40 -13.48
C GLN A 251 31.91 -1.49 -11.95
N SER A 252 32.95 -1.10 -11.23
CA SER A 252 32.98 -1.16 -9.76
C SER A 252 32.37 0.08 -9.10
N SER A 253 32.55 1.27 -9.68
CA SER A 253 32.20 2.55 -9.03
C SER A 253 30.69 2.84 -8.98
N GLN A 254 29.93 2.47 -10.01
CA GLN A 254 28.46 2.65 -10.05
C GLN A 254 27.74 1.68 -9.12
N HIS A 255 28.25 0.44 -9.02
CA HIS A 255 27.76 -0.56 -8.08
C HIS A 255 28.13 -0.22 -6.64
N VAL A 256 29.34 0.31 -6.39
CA VAL A 256 29.77 0.80 -5.07
C VAL A 256 28.98 2.03 -4.64
N LEU A 257 28.68 2.99 -5.52
CA LEU A 257 27.88 4.17 -5.17
C LEU A 257 26.42 3.82 -4.84
N ASN A 258 25.81 2.91 -5.61
CA ASN A 258 24.46 2.42 -5.33
C ASN A 258 24.42 1.54 -4.07
N ALA A 259 25.45 0.73 -3.81
CA ALA A 259 25.60 -0.03 -2.58
C ALA A 259 25.80 0.89 -1.38
N VAL A 260 26.71 1.87 -1.44
CA VAL A 260 26.99 2.84 -0.37
C VAL A 260 25.78 3.72 -0.05
N MET A 261 24.99 4.13 -1.05
CA MET A 261 23.75 4.89 -0.84
C MET A 261 22.60 4.03 -0.29
N GLN A 262 22.50 2.74 -0.65
CA GLN A 262 21.57 1.79 -0.02
C GLN A 262 22.00 1.47 1.43
N ASP A 263 23.29 1.28 1.68
CA ASP A 263 23.85 0.98 3.00
C ASP A 263 23.73 2.17 3.97
N ALA A 264 23.94 3.40 3.47
CA ALA A 264 23.74 4.62 4.26
C ALA A 264 22.26 4.83 4.67
N ARG A 265 21.33 4.52 3.75
CA ARG A 265 19.88 4.59 4.00
C ARG A 265 19.40 3.48 4.94
N GLN A 266 19.95 2.26 4.81
CA GLN A 266 19.70 1.16 5.74
C GLN A 266 20.27 1.47 7.14
N SER A 267 21.53 1.90 7.23
CA SER A 267 22.22 2.25 8.48
C SER A 267 21.52 3.36 9.27
N TYR A 268 21.00 4.39 8.59
CA TYR A 268 20.23 5.46 9.22
C TYR A 268 18.90 4.95 9.83
N LEU A 269 18.17 4.11 9.10
CA LEU A 269 16.88 3.57 9.55
C LEU A 269 17.02 2.57 10.71
N LEU A 270 18.09 1.76 10.69
CA LEU A 270 18.43 0.82 11.76
C LEU A 270 18.86 1.54 13.04
N LYS A 271 19.71 2.58 12.93
CA LYS A 271 20.10 3.43 14.06
C LYS A 271 18.88 4.08 14.74
N LYS A 272 17.92 4.58 13.96
CA LYS A 272 16.68 5.17 14.48
C LYS A 272 15.79 4.14 15.20
N GLY A 273 15.64 2.93 14.65
CA GLY A 273 14.87 1.84 15.28
C GLY A 273 15.51 1.33 16.59
N ARG A 274 16.84 1.13 16.57
CA ARG A 274 17.62 0.71 17.76
C ARG A 274 17.44 1.67 18.92
N LEU A 275 17.49 2.98 18.67
CA LEU A 275 17.31 4.02 19.69
C LEU A 275 15.92 3.94 20.35
N GLN A 276 14.86 3.70 19.58
CA GLN A 276 13.49 3.56 20.10
C GLN A 276 13.33 2.34 21.03
N PHE A 277 13.91 1.19 20.66
CA PHE A 277 13.87 -0.02 21.49
C PHE A 277 14.72 0.09 22.76
N LEU A 278 15.86 0.80 22.70
CA LEU A 278 16.68 1.12 23.88
C LEU A 278 15.90 1.94 24.91
N THR A 279 15.18 2.97 24.44
CA THR A 279 14.32 3.79 25.30
C THR A 279 13.20 2.95 25.92
N LEU A 280 12.57 2.07 25.15
CA LEU A 280 11.52 1.16 25.64
C LEU A 280 12.05 0.16 26.69
N LYS A 281 13.25 -0.38 26.49
CA LYS A 281 13.91 -1.28 27.46
C LYS A 281 14.13 -0.57 28.80
N ARG A 282 14.66 0.65 28.78
CA ARG A 282 14.91 1.45 29.99
C ARG A 282 13.61 1.75 30.75
N LEU A 283 12.55 2.11 30.03
CA LEU A 283 11.25 2.38 30.66
C LEU A 283 10.63 1.11 31.28
N THR A 284 10.73 -0.03 30.59
CA THR A 284 10.23 -1.32 31.11
C THR A 284 11.00 -1.77 32.36
N GLN A 285 12.31 -1.50 32.41
CA GLN A 285 13.13 -1.74 33.60
C GLN A 285 12.70 -0.86 34.77
N ALA A 286 12.42 0.43 34.53
CA ALA A 286 11.93 1.34 35.58
C ALA A 286 10.59 0.86 36.17
N ILE A 287 9.66 0.40 35.32
CA ILE A 287 8.37 -0.18 35.76
C ILE A 287 8.59 -1.44 36.60
N LEU A 288 9.51 -2.32 36.19
CA LEU A 288 9.84 -3.54 36.94
C LEU A 288 10.39 -3.20 38.33
N ILE A 289 11.32 -2.24 38.42
CA ILE A 289 11.90 -1.79 39.69
C ILE A 289 10.81 -1.23 40.61
N TYR A 290 9.93 -0.37 40.07
CA TYR A 290 8.80 0.17 40.82
C TYR A 290 7.91 -0.92 41.43
N ARG A 291 7.55 -1.95 40.63
CA ARG A 291 6.72 -3.07 41.12
C ARG A 291 7.41 -3.90 42.20
N ILE A 292 8.71 -4.15 42.05
CA ILE A 292 9.49 -4.87 43.06
C ILE A 292 9.52 -4.07 44.36
N LEU A 293 9.79 -2.76 44.28
CA LEU A 293 9.76 -1.87 45.44
C LEU A 293 8.38 -1.85 46.11
N TYR A 294 7.30 -1.81 45.33
CA TYR A 294 5.94 -1.86 45.86
C TYR A 294 5.68 -3.14 46.66
N VAL A 295 6.06 -4.31 46.12
CA VAL A 295 5.94 -5.58 46.84
C VAL A 295 6.75 -5.57 48.14
N LEU A 296 7.99 -5.05 48.13
CA LEU A 296 8.81 -4.92 49.34
C LEU A 296 8.16 -4.00 50.38
N LEU A 297 7.53 -2.90 49.95
CA LEU A 297 6.79 -2.01 50.84
C LEU A 297 5.57 -2.71 51.45
N CYS A 298 4.89 -3.59 50.72
CA CYS A 298 3.79 -4.41 51.25
C CYS A 298 4.25 -5.40 52.34
N PHE A 299 5.55 -5.70 52.44
CA PHE A 299 6.11 -6.55 53.51
C PHE A 299 6.48 -5.77 54.79
N ILE A 300 6.61 -4.44 54.74
CA ILE A 300 6.95 -3.61 55.92
C ILE A 300 5.95 -3.76 57.09
N PRO A 301 4.62 -3.80 56.87
CA PRO A 301 3.65 -4.00 57.93
C PRO A 301 3.86 -5.30 58.71
N PHE A 302 4.30 -6.38 58.06
CA PHE A 302 4.61 -7.66 58.70
C PHE A 302 5.86 -7.60 59.61
N TYR A 303 6.78 -6.67 59.34
CA TYR A 303 8.03 -6.53 60.09
C TYR A 303 7.91 -5.58 61.29
N LYS A 304 7.10 -4.52 61.17
CA LYS A 304 6.91 -3.51 62.23
C LYS A 304 5.81 -3.87 63.24
N CYS A 305 4.99 -4.87 62.97
CA CYS A 305 3.92 -5.32 63.85
C CYS A 305 4.04 -6.84 64.05
N PRO A 306 4.80 -7.30 65.06
CA PRO A 306 4.93 -8.72 65.33
C PRO A 306 3.58 -9.23 65.87
N PHE A 307 2.81 -9.92 65.03
CA PHE A 307 1.81 -10.93 65.39
C PHE A 307 0.68 -10.59 66.39
N GLU A 308 0.52 -9.35 66.87
CA GLU A 308 -0.56 -9.03 67.82
C GLU A 308 -1.85 -8.51 67.16
N CYS A 309 -1.78 -8.00 65.92
CA CYS A 309 -2.98 -7.69 65.13
C CYS A 309 -3.43 -8.92 64.32
N ASN A 310 -4.14 -9.82 64.98
CA ASN A 310 -4.62 -11.10 64.45
C ASN A 310 -5.83 -10.95 63.48
N ASN A 311 -5.85 -9.91 62.64
CA ASN A 311 -6.90 -9.74 61.63
C ASN A 311 -6.57 -10.60 60.41
N THR A 312 -7.01 -11.85 60.46
CA THR A 312 -6.87 -12.87 59.41
C THR A 312 -7.35 -12.39 58.05
N LEU A 313 -8.40 -11.56 57.99
CA LEU A 313 -8.91 -11.00 56.74
C LEU A 313 -7.92 -10.00 56.12
N LEU A 314 -7.38 -9.07 56.91
CA LEU A 314 -6.43 -8.07 56.43
C LEU A 314 -5.13 -8.72 55.94
N ASN A 315 -4.62 -9.71 56.68
CA ASN A 315 -3.46 -10.49 56.29
C ASN A 315 -3.70 -11.30 55.00
N THR A 316 -4.90 -11.87 54.84
CA THR A 316 -5.28 -12.60 53.62
C THR A 316 -5.37 -11.67 52.41
N LEU A 317 -5.98 -10.48 52.56
CA LEU A 317 -6.07 -9.49 51.49
C LEU A 317 -4.70 -8.96 51.08
N LEU A 318 -3.81 -8.71 52.05
CA LEU A 318 -2.44 -8.25 51.77
C LEU A 318 -1.64 -9.33 51.02
N LEU A 319 -1.80 -10.60 51.38
CA LEU A 319 -1.21 -11.74 50.66
C LEU A 319 -1.75 -11.87 49.23
N ILE A 320 -3.05 -11.65 49.01
CA ILE A 320 -3.66 -11.64 47.68
C ILE A 320 -3.08 -10.49 46.84
N CYS A 321 -2.96 -9.28 47.40
CA CYS A 321 -2.37 -8.13 46.73
C CYS A 321 -0.91 -8.38 46.33
N ILE A 322 -0.10 -8.97 47.22
CA ILE A 322 1.27 -9.39 46.93
C ILE A 322 1.28 -10.42 45.79
N GLY A 323 0.40 -11.43 45.84
CA GLY A 323 0.28 -12.44 44.79
C GLY A 323 -0.06 -11.86 43.41
N LEU A 324 -1.00 -10.92 43.36
CA LEU A 324 -1.38 -10.24 42.12
C LEU A 324 -0.25 -9.36 41.57
N GLU A 325 0.50 -8.67 42.42
CA GLU A 325 1.66 -7.90 41.97
C GLU A 325 2.82 -8.78 41.50
N LEU A 326 3.04 -9.96 42.11
CA LEU A 326 4.02 -10.93 41.63
C LEU A 326 3.67 -11.45 40.22
N LEU A 327 2.39 -11.65 39.91
CA LEU A 327 1.95 -12.00 38.55
C LEU A 327 2.25 -10.88 37.54
N LYS A 328 2.02 -9.62 37.93
CA LYS A 328 2.34 -8.46 37.07
C LYS A 328 3.85 -8.27 36.91
N ILE A 329 4.65 -8.59 37.92
CA ILE A 329 6.11 -8.65 37.82
C ILE A 329 6.52 -9.71 36.78
N ALA A 330 5.93 -10.91 36.83
CA ALA A 330 6.21 -11.97 35.87
C ALA A 330 5.87 -11.55 34.43
N GLU A 331 4.72 -10.89 34.23
CA GLU A 331 4.35 -10.33 32.92
C GLU A 331 5.35 -9.26 32.46
N THR A 332 5.76 -8.35 33.35
CA THR A 332 6.72 -7.28 33.04
C THR A 332 8.09 -7.86 32.67
N ILE A 333 8.55 -8.91 33.36
CA ILE A 333 9.78 -9.64 33.03
C ILE A 333 9.68 -10.29 31.64
N TYR A 334 8.54 -10.88 31.31
CA TYR A 334 8.30 -11.45 29.98
C TYR A 334 8.40 -10.39 28.87
N GLN A 335 7.79 -9.21 29.07
CA GLN A 335 7.90 -8.10 28.13
C GLN A 335 9.35 -7.60 28.01
N LEU A 336 10.08 -7.50 29.12
CA LEU A 336 11.48 -7.09 29.12
C LEU A 336 12.38 -8.06 28.35
N ARG A 337 12.14 -9.38 28.50
CA ARG A 337 12.83 -10.43 27.71
C ARG A 337 12.53 -10.27 26.22
N LYS A 338 11.28 -10.01 25.87
CA LYS A 338 10.85 -9.81 24.48
C LYS A 338 11.52 -8.58 23.84
N VAL A 339 11.52 -7.44 24.52
CA VAL A 339 12.21 -6.22 24.06
C VAL A 339 13.73 -6.45 23.94
N SER A 340 14.32 -7.17 24.89
CA SER A 340 15.76 -7.49 24.87
C SER A 340 16.13 -8.44 23.73
N PHE A 341 15.27 -9.42 23.41
CA PHE A 341 15.44 -10.30 22.26
C PHE A 341 15.48 -9.51 20.94
N TYR A 342 14.57 -8.56 20.76
CA TYR A 342 14.58 -7.71 19.55
C TYR A 342 15.78 -6.78 19.48
N LEU A 343 16.23 -6.22 20.61
CA LEU A 343 17.48 -5.44 20.66
C LEU A 343 18.70 -6.29 20.30
N ASN A 344 18.75 -7.55 20.74
CA ASN A 344 19.81 -8.47 20.34
C ASN A 344 19.73 -8.79 18.84
N LEU A 345 18.53 -8.93 18.28
CA LEU A 345 18.35 -9.10 16.83
C LEU A 345 18.89 -7.90 16.05
N PHE A 346 18.69 -6.67 16.54
CA PHE A 346 19.30 -5.46 15.96
C PHE A 346 20.83 -5.42 16.12
N ASN A 347 21.38 -5.84 17.26
CA ASN A 347 22.82 -5.87 17.47
C ASN A 347 23.51 -6.95 16.62
N LEU A 348 22.85 -8.10 16.40
CA LEU A 348 23.31 -9.14 15.48
C LEU A 348 23.30 -8.66 14.02
N TYR A 349 22.35 -7.79 13.66
CA TYR A 349 22.32 -7.13 12.35
C TYR A 349 23.49 -6.17 12.15
N ASP A 350 23.83 -5.36 13.17
CA ASP A 350 24.95 -4.39 13.13
C ASP A 350 26.33 -5.07 13.05
N ALA A 351 26.43 -6.36 13.39
CA ALA A 351 27.70 -7.10 13.54
C ALA A 351 28.20 -7.83 12.26
N GLN A 352 27.53 -7.67 11.11
CA GLN A 352 27.86 -8.26 9.79
C GLN A 352 28.59 -9.62 9.82
N GLN A 353 27.82 -10.71 9.89
CA GLN A 353 28.17 -11.97 9.22
C GLN A 353 27.01 -12.41 8.33
N VAL A 354 27.34 -12.51 7.04
CA VAL A 354 26.61 -13.00 5.86
C VAL A 354 25.42 -13.93 6.16
N ILE A 355 24.19 -13.42 6.01
CA ILE A 355 23.06 -14.22 5.51
C ILE A 355 22.31 -13.36 4.48
N PRO A 356 22.24 -13.77 3.20
CA PRO A 356 21.48 -13.04 2.20
C PRO A 356 19.98 -13.33 2.42
N PHE A 357 19.21 -12.29 2.76
CA PHE A 357 17.77 -12.40 2.91
C PHE A 357 17.04 -12.17 1.58
N THR A 358 15.92 -12.87 1.39
CA THR A 358 15.06 -12.72 0.21
C THR A 358 14.03 -11.59 0.40
N LEU A 359 13.44 -11.09 -0.69
CA LEU A 359 12.44 -10.00 -0.71
C LEU A 359 11.25 -10.21 0.27
N ASN A 360 10.93 -11.47 0.60
CA ASN A 360 9.87 -11.85 1.55
C ASN A 360 10.21 -11.50 3.01
N ASP A 361 11.48 -11.55 3.39
CA ASP A 361 11.91 -11.34 4.78
C ASP A 361 11.86 -9.84 5.15
N PHE A 362 12.14 -8.97 4.17
CA PHE A 362 11.98 -7.53 4.28
C PHE A 362 10.52 -7.08 4.43
N GLN A 363 9.60 -7.67 3.68
CA GLN A 363 8.16 -7.40 3.83
C GLN A 363 7.64 -7.83 5.19
N THR A 364 8.18 -8.93 5.74
CA THR A 364 7.79 -9.44 7.05
C THR A 364 8.27 -8.51 8.18
N ILE A 365 9.49 -7.96 8.10
CA ILE A 365 10.02 -7.02 9.09
C ILE A 365 9.32 -5.65 9.01
N PHE A 366 9.02 -5.15 7.80
CA PHE A 366 8.27 -3.90 7.63
C PHE A 366 6.81 -4.04 8.06
N ALA A 367 6.17 -5.17 7.78
CA ALA A 367 4.82 -5.48 8.25
C ALA A 367 4.79 -5.65 9.78
N LEU A 368 5.80 -6.28 10.39
CA LEU A 368 5.94 -6.36 11.85
C LEU A 368 6.11 -4.96 12.45
N ARG A 369 6.98 -4.12 11.88
CA ARG A 369 7.23 -2.75 12.35
C ARG A 369 6.00 -1.87 12.21
N TYR A 370 5.29 -1.93 11.08
CA TYR A 370 4.08 -1.13 10.85
C TYR A 370 2.92 -1.57 11.77
N ALA A 371 2.72 -2.88 11.93
CA ALA A 371 1.71 -3.42 12.84
C ALA A 371 2.03 -3.12 14.31
N LEU A 372 3.30 -3.24 14.72
CA LEU A 372 3.73 -2.94 16.09
C LEU A 372 3.76 -1.43 16.39
N ASP A 373 4.19 -0.58 15.47
CA ASP A 373 4.22 0.88 15.68
C ASP A 373 2.81 1.47 15.80
N GLN A 374 1.83 0.90 15.09
CA GLN A 374 0.42 1.28 15.20
C GLN A 374 -0.28 0.74 16.47
N LEU A 375 0.05 -0.48 16.89
CA LEU A 375 -0.47 -1.06 18.14
C LEU A 375 0.16 -0.41 19.38
N HIS A 376 1.46 -0.10 19.35
CA HIS A 376 2.18 0.44 20.49
C HIS A 376 1.91 1.93 20.72
N LYS A 377 1.85 2.80 19.69
CA LYS A 377 1.63 4.24 19.91
C LYS A 377 0.27 4.52 20.58
N LYS A 378 -0.81 3.94 20.06
CA LYS A 378 -2.15 4.15 20.61
C LYS A 378 -2.33 3.51 21.99
N ALA A 379 -1.81 2.30 22.23
CA ALA A 379 -1.92 1.64 23.53
C ALA A 379 -0.99 2.25 24.60
N PHE A 380 0.16 2.82 24.20
CA PHE A 380 1.14 3.41 25.12
C PHE A 380 0.71 4.77 25.65
N TYR A 381 0.33 5.70 24.77
CA TYR A 381 -0.16 7.02 25.21
C TYR A 381 -1.43 6.88 26.03
N PHE A 382 -2.33 5.98 25.62
CA PHE A 382 -3.54 5.69 26.39
C PHE A 382 -3.25 5.12 27.79
N ARG A 383 -2.30 4.18 27.92
CA ARG A 383 -1.88 3.64 29.23
C ARG A 383 -1.18 4.68 30.08
N ILE A 384 -0.35 5.55 29.51
CA ILE A 384 0.34 6.62 30.26
C ILE A 384 -0.67 7.64 30.77
N THR A 385 -1.59 8.11 29.94
CA THR A 385 -2.61 9.08 30.34
C THR A 385 -3.48 8.52 31.46
N ILE A 386 -3.90 7.26 31.35
CA ILE A 386 -4.66 6.58 32.41
C ILE A 386 -3.83 6.50 33.71
N ASN A 387 -2.57 6.04 33.66
CA ASN A 387 -1.75 5.96 34.87
C ASN A 387 -1.46 7.32 35.52
N ILE A 388 -1.29 8.39 34.74
CA ILE A 388 -1.12 9.75 35.28
C ILE A 388 -2.38 10.21 35.99
N ILE A 389 -3.56 10.01 35.38
CA ILE A 389 -4.85 10.33 36.01
C ILE A 389 -5.03 9.55 37.32
N TRP A 390 -4.63 8.28 37.35
CA TRP A 390 -4.68 7.43 38.54
C TRP A 390 -3.72 7.86 39.64
N VAL A 391 -2.49 8.28 39.30
CA VAL A 391 -1.53 8.80 40.29
C VAL A 391 -2.04 10.10 40.90
N ILE A 392 -2.59 11.01 40.10
CA ILE A 392 -3.18 12.26 40.58
C ILE A 392 -4.36 11.97 41.53
N TYR A 393 -5.25 11.05 41.13
CA TYR A 393 -6.36 10.62 41.98
C TYR A 393 -5.89 10.01 43.30
N TYR A 394 -4.89 9.13 43.26
CA TYR A 394 -4.33 8.49 44.46
C TYR A 394 -3.66 9.49 45.40
N ILE A 395 -2.95 10.49 44.87
CA ILE A 395 -2.34 11.56 45.69
C ILE A 395 -3.42 12.38 46.39
N ILE A 396 -4.48 12.77 45.69
CA ILE A 396 -5.61 13.51 46.27
C ILE A 396 -6.32 12.67 47.33
N TYR A 397 -6.52 11.38 47.06
CA TYR A 397 -7.16 10.44 47.97
C TYR A 397 -6.34 10.21 49.26
N VAL A 398 -5.03 10.00 49.14
CA VAL A 398 -4.13 9.84 50.30
C VAL A 398 -4.07 11.12 51.13
N ALA A 399 -4.03 12.29 50.49
CA ALA A 399 -4.08 13.57 51.19
C ALA A 399 -5.41 13.74 51.97
N PHE A 400 -6.53 13.33 51.38
CA PHE A 400 -7.83 13.33 52.04
C PHE A 400 -7.90 12.33 53.19
N PHE A 401 -7.33 11.13 53.01
CA PHE A 401 -7.26 10.09 54.03
C PHE A 401 -6.44 10.52 55.25
N PHE A 402 -5.25 11.12 55.07
CA PHE A 402 -4.46 11.62 56.21
C PHE A 402 -5.16 12.77 56.94
N SER A 403 -5.92 13.60 56.22
CA SER A 403 -6.76 14.63 56.84
C SER A 403 -7.90 14.01 57.68
N PHE A 404 -8.51 12.93 57.19
CA PHE A 404 -9.67 12.29 57.81
C PHE A 404 -9.31 11.31 58.94
N ALA A 405 -8.22 10.54 58.80
CA ALA A 405 -7.74 9.58 59.79
C ALA A 405 -7.20 10.26 61.07
N ASN A 406 -6.66 11.47 60.93
CA ASN A 406 -6.28 12.30 62.09
C ASN A 406 -7.49 12.83 62.88
N TYR A 407 -8.71 12.70 62.34
CA TYR A 407 -9.94 13.23 62.95
C TYR A 407 -10.75 12.16 63.71
N TYR A 408 -10.60 10.88 63.39
CA TYR A 408 -11.33 9.78 64.06
C TYR A 408 -10.37 8.69 64.57
N THR A 409 -9.91 8.87 65.80
CA THR A 409 -9.16 7.86 66.56
C THR A 409 -10.11 7.18 67.54
N SER A 410 -10.67 6.01 67.21
CA SER A 410 -10.97 4.94 68.19
C SER A 410 -11.75 3.73 67.65
N ASP A 411 -12.52 3.82 66.56
CA ASP A 411 -13.47 2.75 66.23
C ASP A 411 -13.07 1.85 65.04
N GLN A 412 -12.77 0.58 65.35
CA GLN A 412 -12.35 -0.46 64.39
C GLN A 412 -13.42 -0.78 63.32
N ASN A 413 -14.70 -0.53 63.61
CA ASN A 413 -15.82 -0.84 62.70
C ASN A 413 -15.88 0.10 61.47
N VAL A 414 -15.37 1.33 61.61
CA VAL A 414 -15.27 2.29 60.50
C VAL A 414 -14.21 1.82 59.50
N ILE A 415 -13.09 1.30 59.99
CA ILE A 415 -11.99 0.79 59.16
C ILE A 415 -12.45 -0.43 58.33
N VAL A 416 -13.23 -1.34 58.91
CA VAL A 416 -13.77 -2.52 58.21
C VAL A 416 -14.80 -2.13 57.13
N SER A 417 -15.70 -1.18 57.44
CA SER A 417 -16.70 -0.68 56.50
C SER A 417 -16.04 0.03 55.29
N PHE A 418 -14.95 0.75 55.52
CA PHE A 418 -14.16 1.37 54.45
C PHE A 418 -13.36 0.38 53.61
N MET A 419 -12.79 -0.68 54.22
CA MET A 419 -12.14 -1.77 53.49
C MET A 419 -13.10 -2.50 52.54
N LEU A 420 -14.36 -2.67 52.96
CA LEU A 420 -15.41 -3.27 52.11
C LEU A 420 -15.82 -2.37 50.94
N ILE A 421 -15.79 -1.03 51.11
CA ILE A 421 -16.00 -0.06 50.02
C ILE A 421 -14.84 -0.08 49.02
N ILE A 422 -13.60 -0.27 49.49
CA ILE A 422 -12.40 -0.44 48.63
C ILE A 422 -12.51 -1.72 47.80
N ILE A 423 -12.88 -2.86 48.41
CA ILE A 423 -13.04 -4.15 47.71
C ILE A 423 -14.18 -4.09 46.68
N SER A 424 -15.28 -3.40 47.01
CA SER A 424 -16.44 -3.28 46.11
C SER A 424 -16.18 -2.30 44.97
N LEU A 425 -15.42 -1.22 45.16
CA LEU A 425 -14.95 -0.38 44.07
C LEU A 425 -13.91 -1.10 43.19
N ASP A 426 -13.00 -1.88 43.77
CA ASP A 426 -12.09 -2.79 43.04
C ASP A 426 -12.86 -3.76 42.14
N SER A 427 -13.98 -4.32 42.59
CA SER A 427 -14.79 -5.22 41.77
C SER A 427 -15.40 -4.56 40.51
N VAL A 428 -15.75 -3.26 40.59
CA VAL A 428 -16.17 -2.44 39.43
C VAL A 428 -14.97 -2.16 38.51
N PHE A 429 -13.77 -2.02 39.08
CA PHE A 429 -12.50 -1.91 38.35
C PHE A 429 -12.04 -3.22 37.68
N PHE A 430 -12.64 -4.39 37.96
CA PHE A 430 -12.31 -5.65 37.28
C PHE A 430 -13.22 -5.99 36.11
N ILE A 431 -14.52 -5.66 36.18
CA ILE A 431 -15.47 -6.02 35.12
C ILE A 431 -15.13 -5.30 33.81
N PHE A 432 -14.73 -4.03 33.86
CA PHE A 432 -14.40 -3.27 32.65
C PHE A 432 -13.11 -3.75 31.96
N PRO A 433 -11.97 -3.94 32.66
CA PRO A 433 -10.78 -4.56 32.09
C PRO A 433 -10.98 -6.02 31.71
N TYR A 434 -11.84 -6.78 32.41
CA TYR A 434 -12.19 -8.14 32.02
C TYR A 434 -13.01 -8.14 30.73
N VAL A 435 -13.94 -7.20 30.54
CA VAL A 435 -14.65 -7.00 29.25
C VAL A 435 -13.67 -6.59 28.15
N PHE A 436 -12.73 -5.69 28.40
CA PHE A 436 -11.67 -5.35 27.44
C PHE A 436 -10.68 -6.50 27.20
N HIS A 437 -10.44 -7.35 28.20
CA HIS A 437 -9.66 -8.56 28.08
C HIS A 437 -10.44 -9.63 27.32
N CYS A 438 -11.76 -9.72 27.46
CA CYS A 438 -12.64 -10.59 26.67
C CYS A 438 -12.73 -10.12 25.22
N ILE A 439 -12.80 -8.80 24.98
CA ILE A 439 -12.71 -8.21 23.63
C ILE A 439 -11.32 -8.43 23.06
N GLY A 440 -10.27 -8.22 23.85
CA GLY A 440 -8.89 -8.50 23.46
C GLY A 440 -8.66 -9.98 23.17
N TRP A 441 -9.20 -10.88 23.99
CA TRP A 441 -9.16 -12.32 23.82
C TRP A 441 -10.00 -12.76 22.61
N PHE A 442 -11.15 -12.13 22.37
CA PHE A 442 -11.95 -12.32 21.16
C PHE A 442 -11.17 -11.85 19.92
N CYS A 443 -10.53 -10.68 19.97
CA CYS A 443 -9.65 -10.19 18.92
C CYS A 443 -8.44 -11.10 18.71
N VAL A 444 -7.85 -11.66 19.77
CA VAL A 444 -6.77 -12.67 19.70
C VAL A 444 -7.29 -13.98 19.14
N LYS A 445 -8.52 -14.42 19.45
CA LYS A 445 -9.15 -15.60 18.88
C LYS A 445 -9.50 -15.40 17.41
N CYS A 446 -9.98 -14.23 17.02
CA CYS A 446 -10.18 -13.82 15.64
C CYS A 446 -8.84 -13.76 14.90
N TYR A 447 -7.80 -13.22 15.53
CA TYR A 447 -6.44 -13.23 14.99
C TYR A 447 -5.88 -14.64 14.87
N ASP A 448 -6.08 -15.51 15.86
CA ASP A 448 -5.69 -16.92 15.82
C ASP A 448 -6.50 -17.68 14.77
N ALA A 449 -7.77 -17.32 14.54
CA ALA A 449 -8.59 -17.87 13.46
C ALA A 449 -8.04 -17.42 12.09
N ILE A 450 -7.68 -16.15 11.94
CA ILE A 450 -7.00 -15.61 10.76
C ILE A 450 -5.63 -16.29 10.57
N LYS A 451 -4.85 -16.46 11.64
CA LYS A 451 -3.55 -17.14 11.63
C LYS A 451 -3.71 -18.63 11.33
N LYS A 452 -4.77 -19.29 11.80
CA LYS A 452 -5.13 -20.67 11.45
C LYS A 452 -5.53 -20.77 9.99
N LEU A 453 -6.25 -19.79 9.44
CA LEU A 453 -6.52 -19.68 8.01
C LEU A 453 -5.23 -19.49 7.22
N THR A 454 -4.33 -18.59 7.65
CA THR A 454 -3.00 -18.41 7.04
C THR A 454 -2.14 -19.68 7.16
N SER A 455 -2.20 -20.39 8.29
CA SER A 455 -1.49 -21.65 8.53
C SER A 455 -2.06 -22.78 7.67
N LYS A 456 -3.39 -22.87 7.53
CA LYS A 456 -4.08 -23.79 6.65
C LYS A 456 -3.73 -23.52 5.18
N ASN A 457 -3.69 -22.25 4.78
CA ASN A 457 -3.22 -21.83 3.46
C ASN A 457 -1.76 -22.22 3.28
N ASN A 458 -0.89 -22.00 4.27
CA ASN A 458 0.52 -22.43 4.23
C ASN A 458 0.68 -23.97 4.17
N LYS A 459 -0.19 -24.74 4.83
CA LYS A 459 -0.20 -26.21 4.74
C LYS A 459 -0.67 -26.67 3.36
N LEU A 460 -1.72 -26.06 2.83
CA LEU A 460 -2.19 -26.29 1.46
C LEU A 460 -1.08 -25.96 0.45
N LEU A 461 -0.42 -24.82 0.58
CA LEU A 461 0.72 -24.38 -0.25
C LEU A 461 1.87 -25.39 -0.28
N ARG A 462 2.13 -26.09 0.85
CA ARG A 462 3.14 -27.15 0.94
C ARG A 462 2.67 -28.46 0.32
N SER A 463 1.36 -28.72 0.30
CA SER A 463 0.77 -29.93 -0.27
C SER A 463 0.56 -29.86 -1.80
N LEU A 464 0.71 -28.66 -2.38
CA LEU A 464 0.62 -28.48 -3.83
C LEU A 464 1.79 -29.16 -4.52
N LYS A 465 1.46 -30.09 -5.42
CA LYS A 465 2.45 -30.77 -6.26
C LYS A 465 2.99 -29.79 -7.30
N LYS A 466 4.31 -29.67 -7.35
CA LYS A 466 5.03 -28.84 -8.32
C LYS A 466 5.60 -29.74 -9.39
N GLU A 467 5.38 -29.38 -10.64
CA GLU A 467 5.89 -30.07 -11.82
C GLU A 467 6.70 -29.08 -12.64
N LYS A 468 7.76 -29.56 -13.31
CA LYS A 468 8.63 -28.72 -14.12
C LYS A 468 8.12 -28.74 -15.56
N TYR A 469 8.01 -27.57 -16.17
CA TYR A 469 7.62 -27.47 -17.56
C TYR A 469 8.80 -27.78 -18.47
N VAL A 470 8.55 -28.60 -19.50
CA VAL A 470 9.50 -28.87 -20.58
C VAL A 470 8.95 -28.26 -21.86
N GLU A 471 9.81 -27.54 -22.56
CA GLU A 471 9.45 -26.89 -23.82
C GLU A 471 8.93 -27.91 -24.86
N GLY A 472 7.76 -27.63 -25.44
CA GLY A 472 7.03 -28.54 -26.33
C GLY A 472 5.96 -29.40 -25.65
N GLN A 473 5.85 -29.38 -24.31
CA GLN A 473 4.79 -30.08 -23.59
C GLN A 473 3.47 -29.31 -23.63
N GLN A 474 2.36 -29.94 -24.01
CA GLN A 474 1.04 -29.32 -23.96
C GLN A 474 0.37 -29.58 -22.60
N LEU A 475 0.19 -28.50 -21.82
CA LEU A 475 -0.42 -28.49 -20.49
C LEU A 475 -1.89 -28.08 -20.52
N THR A 476 -2.23 -27.08 -21.33
CA THR A 476 -3.58 -26.58 -21.64
C THR A 476 -3.65 -26.15 -23.11
N ASP A 477 -4.82 -25.73 -23.60
CA ASP A 477 -5.01 -25.30 -24.99
C ASP A 477 -4.06 -24.15 -25.40
N GLU A 478 -3.69 -23.28 -24.45
CA GLU A 478 -2.79 -22.13 -24.69
C GLU A 478 -1.49 -22.15 -23.88
N ASN A 479 -1.29 -23.10 -22.96
CA ASN A 479 -0.11 -23.14 -22.06
C ASN A 479 0.16 -21.82 -21.29
N ILE A 480 -0.90 -21.13 -20.87
CA ILE A 480 -0.80 -19.86 -20.12
C ILE A 480 -1.30 -20.03 -18.69
N CYS A 481 -0.59 -19.44 -17.74
CA CYS A 481 -1.08 -19.29 -16.37
C CYS A 481 -2.06 -18.12 -16.27
N ILE A 482 -3.35 -18.36 -16.04
CA ILE A 482 -4.37 -17.30 -16.01
C ILE A 482 -4.27 -16.30 -14.84
N ILE A 483 -3.39 -16.53 -13.86
CA ILE A 483 -3.19 -15.59 -12.75
C ILE A 483 -2.24 -14.46 -13.18
N CYS A 484 -1.16 -14.80 -13.88
CA CYS A 484 -0.20 -13.82 -14.39
C CYS A 484 -0.29 -13.63 -15.91
N TRP A 485 -1.12 -14.39 -16.61
CA TRP A 485 -1.29 -14.30 -18.05
C TRP A 485 0.04 -14.42 -18.83
N ASP A 486 0.97 -15.24 -18.32
CA ASP A 486 2.25 -15.53 -18.99
C ASP A 486 2.32 -17.01 -19.36
N SER A 487 2.99 -17.31 -20.47
CA SER A 487 3.24 -18.67 -20.97
C SER A 487 4.30 -19.36 -20.12
N PHE A 488 4.16 -20.66 -19.90
CA PHE A 488 5.19 -21.43 -19.19
C PHE A 488 6.49 -21.46 -20.02
N LYS A 489 7.61 -21.09 -19.39
CA LYS A 489 8.95 -21.17 -20.00
C LYS A 489 9.67 -22.42 -19.55
N ASN A 490 10.63 -22.87 -20.37
CA ASN A 490 11.40 -24.08 -20.09
C ASN A 490 12.00 -24.00 -18.67
N ASP A 491 11.95 -25.12 -17.95
CA ASP A 491 12.37 -25.26 -16.55
C ASP A 491 11.53 -24.50 -15.49
N GLU A 492 10.45 -23.80 -15.85
CA GLU A 492 9.56 -23.18 -14.86
C GLU A 492 8.67 -24.20 -14.15
N TYR A 493 8.38 -23.94 -12.88
CA TYR A 493 7.52 -24.81 -12.09
C TYR A 493 6.05 -24.39 -12.19
N TYR A 494 5.20 -25.31 -12.59
CA TYR A 494 3.76 -25.16 -12.56
C TYR A 494 3.11 -26.06 -11.49
N THR A 495 1.89 -25.70 -11.12
CA THR A 495 1.06 -26.44 -10.18
C THR A 495 -0.31 -26.68 -10.82
N ARG A 496 -0.76 -27.93 -10.77
CA ARG A 496 -2.09 -28.35 -11.23
C ARG A 496 -3.03 -28.52 -10.04
N LEU A 497 -4.18 -27.85 -10.06
CA LEU A 497 -5.17 -27.98 -8.99
C LEU A 497 -6.05 -29.22 -9.20
N LYS A 498 -6.46 -29.88 -8.10
CA LYS A 498 -7.24 -31.13 -8.15
C LYS A 498 -8.65 -30.98 -8.72
N CYS A 499 -9.21 -29.76 -8.65
CA CYS A 499 -10.58 -29.46 -9.08
C CYS A 499 -10.83 -29.67 -10.58
N ASN A 500 -9.83 -29.44 -11.42
CA ASN A 500 -9.88 -29.73 -12.85
C ASN A 500 -8.45 -29.90 -13.36
N LYS A 501 -8.21 -30.92 -14.18
CA LYS A 501 -6.89 -31.18 -14.76
C LYS A 501 -6.38 -29.97 -15.56
N ASN A 502 -7.24 -29.17 -16.18
CA ASN A 502 -6.82 -28.02 -16.98
C ASN A 502 -6.58 -26.75 -16.14
N HIS A 503 -6.81 -26.77 -14.82
CA HIS A 503 -6.51 -25.63 -13.95
C HIS A 503 -5.05 -25.66 -13.50
N ILE A 504 -4.20 -25.09 -14.35
CA ILE A 504 -2.75 -25.08 -14.21
C ILE A 504 -2.26 -23.65 -14.09
N PHE A 505 -1.31 -23.44 -13.18
CA PHE A 505 -0.79 -22.11 -12.89
C PHE A 505 0.71 -22.19 -12.61
N HIS A 506 1.45 -21.10 -12.84
CA HIS A 506 2.78 -20.98 -12.25
C HIS A 506 2.68 -21.19 -10.76
N THR A 507 3.60 -21.99 -10.23
CA THR A 507 3.62 -22.34 -8.81
C THR A 507 3.65 -21.06 -7.97
N THR A 508 4.45 -20.07 -8.36
CA THR A 508 4.53 -18.77 -7.70
C THR A 508 3.19 -18.02 -7.71
N CYS A 509 2.48 -18.05 -8.83
CA CYS A 509 1.23 -17.32 -9.02
C CYS A 509 0.08 -17.91 -8.19
N ILE A 510 -0.10 -19.23 -8.22
CA ILE A 510 -1.13 -19.87 -7.39
C ILE A 510 -0.77 -19.80 -5.90
N GLN A 511 0.52 -19.74 -5.57
CA GLN A 511 0.96 -19.54 -4.19
C GLN A 511 0.58 -18.15 -3.68
N VAL A 512 0.69 -17.10 -4.51
CA VAL A 512 0.23 -15.75 -4.16
C VAL A 512 -1.29 -15.73 -4.00
N TRP A 513 -2.02 -16.38 -4.91
CA TRP A 513 -3.48 -16.46 -4.84
C TRP A 513 -3.99 -17.13 -3.55
N ILE A 514 -3.40 -18.28 -3.18
CA ILE A 514 -3.82 -19.05 -2.01
C ILE A 514 -3.55 -18.34 -0.68
N LYS A 515 -2.65 -17.34 -0.66
CA LYS A 515 -2.44 -16.51 0.55
C LYS A 515 -3.72 -15.75 0.93
N THR A 516 -4.53 -15.35 -0.04
CA THR A 516 -5.75 -14.55 0.15
C THR A 516 -7.05 -15.32 -0.15
N ASN A 517 -7.01 -16.35 -1.00
CA ASN A 517 -8.21 -17.07 -1.46
C ASN A 517 -8.01 -18.60 -1.43
N ILE A 518 -8.88 -19.35 -0.74
CA ILE A 518 -8.80 -20.84 -0.67
C ILE A 518 -9.56 -21.54 -1.80
N THR A 519 -9.84 -20.82 -2.88
CA THR A 519 -10.68 -21.27 -4.00
C THR A 519 -9.87 -21.27 -5.29
N CYS A 520 -10.26 -22.12 -6.23
CA CYS A 520 -9.68 -22.11 -7.57
C CYS A 520 -9.91 -20.73 -8.24
N PRO A 521 -8.87 -20.11 -8.85
CA PRO A 521 -9.03 -18.85 -9.57
C PRO A 521 -9.99 -18.93 -10.78
N VAL A 522 -10.16 -20.13 -11.35
CA VAL A 522 -11.02 -20.36 -12.53
C VAL A 522 -12.45 -20.70 -12.10
N CYS A 523 -12.66 -21.83 -11.41
CA CYS A 523 -14.00 -22.33 -11.11
C CYS A 523 -14.48 -22.07 -9.68
N ARG A 524 -13.66 -21.42 -8.85
CA ARG A 524 -13.96 -21.10 -7.44
C ARG A 524 -14.24 -22.31 -6.51
N SER A 525 -14.01 -23.53 -6.96
CA SER A 525 -14.08 -24.73 -6.08
C SER A 525 -13.10 -24.60 -4.91
N GLN A 526 -13.48 -25.05 -3.72
CA GLN A 526 -12.56 -25.09 -2.58
C GLN A 526 -11.37 -26.00 -2.85
N LEU A 527 -10.19 -25.54 -2.45
CA LEU A 527 -8.91 -26.26 -2.64
C LEU A 527 -8.50 -27.10 -1.43
N VAL A 528 -9.31 -27.06 -0.36
CA VAL A 528 -9.11 -27.79 0.90
C VAL A 528 -9.78 -29.15 0.85
#